data_AF-A0A821XPZ2-F1
#
_entry.id   AF-A0A821XPZ2-F1
#
_cell.length_a   1.000
_cell.length_b   1.000
_cell.length_c   1.000
_cell.angle_alpha   90.00
_cell.angle_beta   90.00
_cell.angle_gamma   90.00
#
_symmetry.space_group_name_H-M   'P 1'
#
loop_
_entity.id
_entity.type
_entity.pdbx_description
1 polymer ?
#
loop_
_entity_poly.entity_id
_entity_poly.type
_entity_poly.pdbx_seq_one_letter_code
_entity_poly.pdbx_strand_id
1 'polypeptide(L)'
;MIFVAALYSLFTKAYHNEYKLIRTYLLGVCNDKPANSLVQNAPEPIAKFGCTICEIAGEIVLSNSDEQILHNKTSSTNKKKRIDTHKIRVFPTNEDDQIQMRSTVRCELILDQLAKAQHHDYPVTNEEKSNLQLGYLGKCLLTELSYFDHGHSFLMDTLHTIYHGAFKRLLKLWFHSKYRTQQWSIRQHLNHIETELQQFRFPSTTTRIPRTIMKYHRLKANELRVLLLITYPIFKNYLKPIYYKHLQLLSFALHIGESREITSSKLNEMKILLDKFVFTFHFLYGKRHVVNTVHSVVHFHQTVKYYGPLTNYSTFNYESLIGHLATTINGTKHLPREIENNIELIKNSSFLGDTYCISSSLYPLISQIQGYKTKLSVTSNNYQLQKPTSNIDKNDKHELFLKFGKELSSYNKCNIKGVTFTTLHYSKSKQFQDCAVLYRRENVHCFGLINKIILITTSNNVLLQIYPLHNNRKDEILLNFNTQKILCDHVEFGTIDFDHHIHINLDDVIEK
;
A
#
# COMPACT_ATOMS: atom_id res chain seq x y z
N MET A 1 13.37 -14.64 11.18
CA MET A 1 14.73 -14.05 11.03
C MET A 1 14.82 -12.58 11.43
N ILE A 2 13.87 -11.70 11.09
CA ILE A 2 13.96 -10.25 11.41
C ILE A 2 13.66 -9.95 12.89
N PHE A 3 12.78 -10.73 13.51
CA PHE A 3 12.47 -10.64 14.93
C PHE A 3 13.71 -10.80 15.83
N VAL A 4 14.61 -11.70 15.42
CA VAL A 4 15.88 -11.94 16.11
C VAL A 4 16.87 -10.81 15.85
N ALA A 5 16.88 -10.19 14.66
CA ALA A 5 17.83 -9.15 14.31
C ALA A 5 17.60 -7.81 15.03
N ALA A 6 16.35 -7.42 15.29
CA ALA A 6 16.02 -6.21 16.05
C ALA A 6 16.38 -6.35 17.53
N LEU A 7 16.06 -7.51 18.13
CA LEU A 7 16.48 -7.88 19.48
C LEU A 7 18.00 -7.95 19.58
N TYR A 8 18.68 -8.61 18.64
CA TYR A 8 20.14 -8.74 18.62
C TYR A 8 20.85 -7.39 18.51
N SER A 9 20.33 -6.45 17.70
CA SER A 9 20.90 -5.09 17.57
C SER A 9 20.72 -4.24 18.84
N LEU A 10 19.63 -4.45 19.59
CA LEU A 10 19.41 -3.80 20.89
C LEU A 10 20.32 -4.40 21.96
N PHE A 11 20.46 -5.73 21.97
CA PHE A 11 21.36 -6.45 22.88
C PHE A 11 22.84 -6.08 22.66
N THR A 12 23.29 -5.97 21.40
CA THR A 12 24.68 -5.57 21.08
C THR A 12 24.97 -4.11 21.45
N LYS A 13 24.02 -3.18 21.26
CA LYS A 13 24.18 -1.79 21.74
C LYS A 13 24.17 -1.67 23.26
N ALA A 14 23.47 -2.55 23.97
CA ALA A 14 23.50 -2.64 25.43
C ALA A 14 24.82 -3.23 25.95
N TYR A 15 25.50 -4.06 25.16
CA TYR A 15 26.76 -4.70 25.54
C TYR A 15 27.97 -3.74 25.48
N HIS A 16 27.91 -2.69 24.65
CA HIS A 16 29.01 -1.74 24.46
C HIS A 16 28.96 -0.48 25.33
N ASN A 17 27.82 -0.20 25.97
CA ASN A 17 27.67 0.90 26.92
C ASN A 17 27.45 0.31 28.30
N GLU A 18 28.17 0.79 29.31
CA GLU A 18 28.04 0.43 30.74
C GLU A 18 26.64 -0.06 31.13
N TYR A 19 26.59 -1.24 31.77
CA TYR A 19 25.41 -2.03 32.16
C TYR A 19 24.19 -1.21 32.64
N LYS A 20 23.48 -0.57 31.72
CA LYS A 20 22.13 -0.05 31.97
C LYS A 20 21.16 -1.16 31.65
N LEU A 21 20.35 -1.53 32.64
CA LEU A 21 19.25 -2.47 32.44
C LEU A 21 18.25 -1.86 31.45
N ILE A 22 18.33 -2.24 30.18
CA ILE A 22 17.35 -1.86 29.16
C ILE A 22 16.20 -2.88 29.25
N ARG A 23 15.04 -2.45 29.76
CA ARG A 23 13.81 -3.25 29.67
C ARG A 23 13.25 -3.10 28.26
N THR A 24 13.20 -4.19 27.51
CA THR A 24 12.57 -4.25 26.20
C THR A 24 11.17 -4.85 26.34
N TYR A 25 10.18 -4.20 25.72
CA TYR A 25 8.81 -4.69 25.67
C TYR A 25 8.44 -4.96 24.22
N LEU A 26 7.98 -6.17 23.94
CA LEU A 26 7.42 -6.48 22.64
C LEU A 26 6.00 -5.93 22.56
N LEU A 27 5.80 -4.88 21.76
CA LEU A 27 4.48 -4.26 21.60
C LEU A 27 3.65 -4.95 20.51
N GLY A 28 4.28 -5.32 19.39
CA GLY A 28 3.57 -5.94 18.27
C GLY A 28 4.47 -6.76 17.34
N VAL A 29 3.84 -7.64 16.57
CA VAL A 29 4.45 -8.65 15.71
C VAL A 29 3.74 -8.66 14.37
N CYS A 30 4.51 -8.49 13.29
CA CYS A 30 4.04 -8.70 11.94
C CYS A 30 4.78 -9.90 11.34
N ASN A 31 4.05 -10.96 11.03
CA ASN A 31 4.62 -12.21 10.54
C ASN A 31 4.05 -12.55 9.16
N ASP A 32 4.94 -12.89 8.23
CA ASP A 32 4.55 -13.60 7.02
C ASP A 32 4.25 -15.08 7.34
N LYS A 33 3.81 -15.84 6.34
CA LYS A 33 3.43 -17.25 6.55
C LYS A 33 4.60 -18.13 7.05
N PRO A 34 5.82 -18.04 6.49
CA PRO A 34 7.00 -18.69 7.06
C PRO A 34 7.30 -18.28 8.52
N ALA A 35 7.26 -16.99 8.86
CA ALA A 35 7.53 -16.54 10.22
C ALA A 35 6.45 -17.03 11.21
N ASN A 36 5.19 -17.07 10.80
CA ASN A 36 4.11 -17.62 11.63
C ASN A 36 4.35 -19.10 11.97
N SER A 37 4.94 -19.89 11.07
CA SER A 37 5.26 -21.30 11.35
C SER A 37 6.37 -21.47 12.41
N LEU A 38 7.22 -20.46 12.59
CA LEU A 38 8.28 -20.46 13.62
C LEU A 38 7.74 -20.04 14.99
N VAL A 39 6.67 -19.24 15.01
CA VAL A 39 5.95 -18.92 16.24
C VAL A 39 5.02 -20.08 16.54
N GLN A 40 5.51 -21.02 17.37
CA GLN A 40 4.76 -22.21 17.74
C GLN A 40 3.34 -21.84 18.17
N ASN A 41 2.38 -22.56 17.59
CA ASN A 41 0.95 -22.42 17.85
C ASN A 41 0.38 -21.01 17.57
N ALA A 42 0.98 -20.19 16.71
CA ALA A 42 0.35 -18.94 16.26
C ALA A 42 -0.99 -19.22 15.51
N PRO A 43 -1.94 -18.28 15.53
CA PRO A 43 -3.23 -18.49 14.87
C PRO A 43 -3.08 -18.65 13.35
N GLU A 44 -3.62 -19.75 12.81
CA GLU A 44 -3.48 -20.05 11.38
C GLU A 44 -4.69 -19.59 10.54
N PRO A 45 -4.48 -18.94 9.38
CA PRO A 45 -5.56 -18.48 8.49
C PRO A 45 -6.55 -19.55 8.02
N ILE A 46 -6.16 -20.83 8.07
CA ILE A 46 -6.98 -21.97 7.62
C ILE A 46 -7.85 -22.56 8.73
N ALA A 47 -7.60 -22.18 9.99
CA ALA A 47 -8.32 -22.69 11.14
C ALA A 47 -9.75 -22.13 11.24
N LYS A 48 -10.57 -22.71 12.13
CA LYS A 48 -11.98 -22.31 12.33
C LYS A 48 -12.09 -20.80 12.56
N PHE A 49 -11.27 -20.25 13.44
CA PHE A 49 -11.10 -18.82 13.64
C PHE A 49 -9.79 -18.37 13.00
N GLY A 50 -9.76 -18.31 11.66
CA GLY A 50 -8.52 -18.03 10.92
C GLY A 50 -8.02 -16.59 11.04
N CYS A 51 -8.84 -15.69 11.59
CA CYS A 51 -8.41 -14.33 11.87
C CYS A 51 -7.52 -14.30 13.12
N THR A 52 -6.34 -13.70 13.02
CA THR A 52 -5.39 -13.56 14.14
C THR A 52 -5.83 -12.53 15.16
N ILE A 53 -6.84 -11.71 14.84
CA ILE A 53 -7.26 -10.55 15.63
C ILE A 53 -8.61 -10.76 16.32
N CYS A 54 -9.57 -11.42 15.67
CA CYS A 54 -10.92 -11.62 16.19
C CYS A 54 -11.37 -13.07 16.16
N GLU A 55 -12.46 -13.35 16.86
CA GLU A 55 -13.07 -14.66 17.01
C GLU A 55 -14.26 -14.90 16.06
N ILE A 56 -14.23 -14.28 14.88
CA ILE A 56 -15.22 -14.61 13.85
C ILE A 56 -14.87 -15.97 13.23
N ALA A 57 -15.77 -16.93 13.40
CA ALA A 57 -15.64 -18.27 12.84
C ALA A 57 -15.85 -18.22 11.32
N GLY A 58 -14.89 -18.75 10.57
CA GLY A 58 -15.04 -18.93 9.14
C GLY A 58 -15.81 -20.20 8.81
N GLU A 59 -16.70 -20.13 7.83
CA GLU A 59 -17.48 -21.24 7.29
C GLU A 59 -16.75 -21.89 6.10
N ILE A 60 -16.95 -23.19 5.88
CA ILE A 60 -16.38 -23.88 4.71
C ILE A 60 -17.43 -23.96 3.62
N VAL A 61 -17.15 -23.32 2.48
CA VAL A 61 -18.00 -23.36 1.28
C VAL A 61 -17.28 -24.17 0.19
N LEU A 62 -18.05 -24.97 -0.56
CA LEU A 62 -17.55 -25.71 -1.71
C LEU A 62 -17.47 -24.78 -2.93
N SER A 63 -16.41 -24.91 -3.73
CA SER A 63 -16.19 -24.04 -4.89
C SER A 63 -17.33 -24.02 -5.95
N ASN A 64 -18.23 -25.02 -5.94
CA ASN A 64 -19.16 -25.30 -7.04
C ASN A 64 -20.66 -25.19 -6.68
N SER A 65 -21.04 -24.81 -5.46
CA SER A 65 -22.47 -24.83 -5.04
C SER A 65 -23.37 -23.87 -5.82
N ASP A 66 -22.82 -22.79 -6.39
CA ASP A 66 -23.60 -21.83 -7.21
C ASP A 66 -23.52 -22.09 -8.73
N GLU A 67 -22.75 -23.11 -9.18
CA GLU A 67 -22.55 -23.39 -10.61
C GLU A 67 -23.71 -24.21 -11.24
N GLN A 68 -24.67 -24.71 -10.45
CA GLN A 68 -25.76 -25.57 -10.96
C GLN A 68 -26.92 -24.82 -11.62
N ILE A 69 -27.07 -23.50 -11.43
CA ILE A 69 -28.25 -22.78 -11.93
C ILE A 69 -28.13 -22.33 -13.40
N LEU A 70 -26.93 -22.33 -14.00
CA LEU A 70 -26.75 -21.82 -15.39
C LEU A 70 -26.36 -22.85 -16.45
N HIS A 71 -26.07 -24.11 -16.12
CA HIS A 71 -25.54 -25.08 -17.08
C HIS A 71 -26.51 -26.16 -17.60
N ASN A 72 -27.79 -26.09 -17.25
CA ASN A 72 -28.82 -26.96 -17.88
C ASN A 72 -29.28 -26.41 -19.24
N LYS A 73 -28.33 -26.21 -20.17
CA LYS A 73 -28.62 -26.30 -21.61
C LYS A 73 -27.44 -26.97 -22.33
N THR A 74 -27.75 -28.17 -22.84
CA THR A 74 -27.16 -28.87 -23.99
C THR A 74 -25.67 -29.19 -23.92
N SER A 75 -25.34 -30.46 -23.65
CA SER A 75 -24.84 -31.39 -24.69
C SER A 75 -24.24 -32.67 -24.06
N SER A 76 -24.74 -33.79 -24.54
CA SER A 76 -24.29 -35.15 -24.30
C SER A 76 -22.90 -35.37 -24.90
N THR A 77 -21.87 -35.53 -24.08
CA THR A 77 -20.72 -36.40 -24.39
C THR A 77 -20.05 -36.85 -23.09
N ASN A 78 -20.02 -38.17 -22.89
CA ASN A 78 -19.42 -38.83 -21.73
C ASN A 78 -17.89 -38.70 -21.74
N LYS A 79 -17.37 -37.70 -21.03
CA LYS A 79 -16.06 -37.78 -20.35
C LYS A 79 -16.25 -37.23 -18.94
N LYS A 80 -16.27 -38.11 -17.93
CA LYS A 80 -16.24 -37.72 -16.51
C LYS A 80 -14.94 -36.95 -16.23
N LYS A 81 -14.97 -35.63 -16.42
CA LYS A 81 -13.94 -34.71 -15.90
C LYS A 81 -14.02 -34.84 -14.38
N ARG A 82 -12.94 -35.28 -13.74
CA ARG A 82 -12.84 -35.29 -12.27
C ARG A 82 -12.95 -33.83 -11.82
N ILE A 83 -14.07 -33.46 -11.21
CA ILE A 83 -14.30 -32.10 -10.73
C ILE A 83 -13.71 -32.02 -9.33
N ASP A 84 -12.49 -31.48 -9.21
CA ASP A 84 -11.86 -31.25 -7.90
C ASP A 84 -12.60 -30.12 -7.17
N THR A 85 -13.55 -30.49 -6.30
CA THR A 85 -14.23 -29.58 -5.39
C THR A 85 -13.24 -29.09 -4.33
N HIS A 86 -12.83 -27.82 -4.40
CA HIS A 86 -11.94 -27.23 -3.40
C HIS A 86 -12.78 -26.63 -2.27
N LYS A 87 -12.45 -26.99 -1.02
CA LYS A 87 -13.01 -26.37 0.19
C LYS A 87 -12.38 -24.99 0.38
N ILE A 88 -13.20 -23.95 0.49
CA ILE A 88 -12.77 -22.57 0.72
C ILE A 88 -13.34 -22.09 2.05
N ARG A 89 -12.50 -21.58 2.94
CA ARG A 89 -12.96 -20.91 4.16
C ARG A 89 -13.35 -19.47 3.85
N VAL A 90 -14.56 -19.11 4.24
CA VAL A 90 -15.17 -17.78 4.06
C VAL A 90 -15.55 -17.23 5.42
N PHE A 91 -15.61 -15.92 5.58
CA PHE A 91 -15.97 -15.30 6.84
C PHE A 91 -17.34 -14.64 6.69
N PRO A 92 -18.24 -14.84 7.67
CA PRO A 92 -19.53 -14.17 7.68
C PRO A 92 -19.35 -12.67 7.86
N THR A 93 -20.35 -11.93 7.41
CA THR A 93 -20.39 -10.47 7.39
C THR A 93 -21.81 -10.07 7.72
N ASN A 94 -22.13 -9.99 9.01
CA ASN A 94 -23.41 -9.49 9.48
C ASN A 94 -23.23 -8.03 9.93
N GLU A 95 -24.24 -7.19 9.66
CA GLU A 95 -24.20 -5.76 10.03
C GLU A 95 -24.19 -5.55 11.55
N ASP A 96 -24.80 -6.48 12.30
CA ASP A 96 -25.02 -6.37 13.74
C ASP A 96 -23.98 -7.14 14.59
N ASP A 97 -23.08 -7.91 13.98
CA ASP A 97 -22.09 -8.69 14.73
C ASP A 97 -21.05 -7.74 15.32
N GLN A 98 -21.08 -7.58 16.65
CA GLN A 98 -19.94 -7.00 17.36
C GLN A 98 -18.74 -7.92 17.16
N ILE A 99 -17.72 -7.40 16.46
CA ILE A 99 -16.46 -8.11 16.26
C ILE A 99 -15.82 -8.34 17.64
N GLN A 100 -15.91 -9.58 18.12
CA GLN A 100 -15.24 -9.98 19.34
C GLN A 100 -13.74 -10.12 19.07
N MET A 101 -12.97 -9.16 19.58
CA MET A 101 -11.51 -9.18 19.55
C MET A 101 -10.98 -10.30 20.45
N ARG A 102 -9.87 -10.91 20.04
CA ARG A 102 -9.12 -11.84 20.90
C ARG A 102 -8.51 -11.09 22.07
N SER A 103 -8.35 -11.78 23.19
CA SER A 103 -7.57 -11.27 24.32
C SER A 103 -6.69 -12.38 24.87
N THR A 104 -5.56 -12.00 25.45
CA THR A 104 -4.63 -12.95 26.07
C THR A 104 -5.31 -13.76 27.18
N VAL A 105 -6.07 -13.09 28.05
CA VAL A 105 -6.84 -13.72 29.13
C VAL A 105 -7.76 -14.82 28.59
N ARG A 106 -8.48 -14.56 27.51
CA ARG A 106 -9.42 -15.53 26.92
C ARG A 106 -8.69 -16.69 26.26
N CYS A 107 -7.58 -16.42 25.57
CA CYS A 107 -6.72 -17.47 25.03
C CYS A 107 -6.18 -18.38 26.16
N GLU A 108 -5.71 -17.81 27.27
CA GLU A 108 -5.21 -18.57 28.43
C GLU A 108 -6.30 -19.42 29.08
N LEU A 109 -7.49 -18.85 29.32
CA LEU A 109 -8.63 -19.60 29.89
C LEU A 109 -8.98 -20.85 29.06
N ILE A 110 -8.93 -20.74 27.73
CA ILE A 110 -9.23 -21.85 26.82
C ILE A 110 -8.10 -22.88 26.83
N LEU A 111 -6.85 -22.44 26.88
CA LEU A 111 -5.69 -23.33 26.98
C LEU A 111 -5.68 -24.10 28.31
N ASP A 112 -6.08 -23.45 29.41
CA ASP A 112 -6.23 -24.09 30.72
C ASP A 112 -7.39 -25.09 30.75
N GLN A 113 -8.51 -24.76 30.12
CA GLN A 113 -9.63 -25.69 29.92
C GLN A 113 -9.18 -26.92 29.11
N LEU A 114 -8.39 -26.71 28.06
CA LEU A 114 -7.82 -27.79 27.23
C LEU A 114 -6.86 -28.68 28.02
N ALA A 115 -5.94 -28.09 28.79
CA ALA A 115 -5.01 -28.85 29.64
C ALA A 115 -5.80 -29.70 30.65
N LYS A 116 -6.80 -29.12 31.32
CA LYS A 116 -7.66 -29.85 32.27
C LYS A 116 -8.47 -30.96 31.59
N ALA A 117 -8.96 -30.74 30.38
CA ALA A 117 -9.69 -31.72 29.59
C ALA A 117 -8.81 -32.87 29.04
N GLN A 118 -7.48 -32.66 28.92
CA GLN A 118 -6.52 -33.70 28.56
C GLN A 118 -6.01 -34.51 29.76
N HIS A 119 -6.03 -33.93 30.97
CA HIS A 119 -5.54 -34.56 32.20
C HIS A 119 -6.59 -35.35 32.99
N HIS A 120 -7.89 -35.24 32.66
CA HIS A 120 -8.95 -36.10 33.20
C HIS A 120 -9.50 -37.04 32.12
N ASP A 121 -9.84 -38.28 32.51
CA ASP A 121 -10.56 -39.31 31.73
C ASP A 121 -12.01 -38.91 31.34
N TYR A 122 -12.27 -37.62 31.12
CA TYR A 122 -13.56 -37.12 30.68
C TYR A 122 -13.57 -37.10 29.14
N PRO A 123 -14.46 -37.86 28.48
CA PRO A 123 -14.50 -37.90 27.03
C PRO A 123 -14.96 -36.55 26.49
N VAL A 124 -14.00 -35.70 26.09
CA VAL A 124 -14.29 -34.46 25.36
C VAL A 124 -15.01 -34.84 24.08
N THR A 125 -16.24 -34.37 23.93
CA THR A 125 -17.07 -34.66 22.75
C THR A 125 -16.39 -34.14 21.48
N ASN A 126 -16.66 -34.78 20.33
CA ASN A 126 -16.13 -34.31 19.05
C ASN A 126 -16.59 -32.87 18.73
N GLU A 127 -17.75 -32.48 19.25
CA GLU A 127 -18.32 -31.14 19.12
C GLU A 127 -17.55 -30.12 19.95
N GLU A 128 -17.20 -30.45 21.20
CA GLU A 128 -16.29 -29.66 22.05
C GLU A 128 -14.90 -29.56 21.40
N LYS A 129 -14.29 -30.65 20.92
CA LYS A 129 -13.01 -30.59 20.18
C LYS A 129 -13.07 -29.69 18.94
N SER A 130 -14.23 -29.63 18.26
CA SER A 130 -14.44 -28.76 17.08
C SER A 130 -14.72 -27.29 17.44
N ASN A 131 -15.20 -27.03 18.66
CA ASN A 131 -15.46 -25.68 19.20
C ASN A 131 -14.23 -25.10 19.92
N LEU A 132 -13.33 -25.97 20.44
CA LEU A 132 -12.22 -25.63 21.32
C LEU A 132 -10.95 -25.10 20.63
N GLN A 133 -10.91 -24.99 19.31
CA GLN A 133 -9.77 -24.39 18.62
C GLN A 133 -10.10 -22.98 18.20
N LEU A 134 -9.74 -21.99 19.02
CA LEU A 134 -9.66 -20.56 18.66
C LEU A 134 -8.70 -20.27 17.49
N GLY A 135 -8.34 -21.27 16.67
CA GLY A 135 -7.35 -21.14 15.61
C GLY A 135 -5.92 -21.43 16.04
N TYR A 136 -5.69 -21.81 17.30
CA TYR A 136 -4.39 -22.20 17.86
C TYR A 136 -4.28 -23.72 17.94
N LEU A 137 -3.09 -24.25 17.65
CA LEU A 137 -2.76 -25.66 17.84
C LEU A 137 -2.30 -25.98 19.28
N GLY A 138 -2.07 -24.96 20.11
CA GLY A 138 -1.58 -25.06 21.50
C GLY A 138 -1.26 -23.67 22.09
N LYS A 139 -0.58 -23.61 23.24
CA LYS A 139 -0.15 -22.33 23.83
C LYS A 139 0.85 -21.63 22.91
N CYS A 140 0.52 -20.41 22.49
CA CYS A 140 1.44 -19.61 21.69
C CYS A 140 2.55 -19.06 22.58
N LEU A 141 3.82 -19.15 22.12
CA LEU A 141 4.99 -18.67 22.88
C LEU A 141 4.89 -17.20 23.30
N LEU A 142 4.26 -16.37 22.47
CA LEU A 142 4.12 -14.93 22.73
C LEU A 142 3.16 -14.62 23.88
N THR A 143 2.34 -15.59 24.29
CA THR A 143 1.41 -15.46 25.42
C THR A 143 2.12 -15.25 26.75
N GLU A 144 3.37 -15.71 26.89
CA GLU A 144 4.16 -15.55 28.12
C GLU A 144 4.62 -14.10 28.36
N LEU A 145 4.47 -13.23 27.36
CA LEU A 145 4.94 -11.85 27.45
C LEU A 145 3.86 -10.97 28.07
N SER A 146 4.18 -10.36 29.21
CA SER A 146 3.21 -9.62 30.05
C SER A 146 2.48 -8.46 29.36
N TYR A 147 3.01 -7.95 28.25
CA TYR A 147 2.45 -6.82 27.49
C TYR A 147 1.98 -7.23 26.08
N PHE A 148 1.99 -8.53 25.77
CA PHE A 148 1.51 -9.02 24.49
C PHE A 148 0.02 -9.37 24.57
N ASP A 149 -0.79 -8.68 23.78
CA ASP A 149 -2.22 -8.97 23.65
C ASP A 149 -2.52 -9.62 22.30
N HIS A 150 -3.18 -10.78 22.28
CA HIS A 150 -3.46 -11.47 21.02
C HIS A 150 -4.33 -10.66 20.04
N GLY A 151 -5.25 -9.82 20.54
CA GLY A 151 -6.13 -9.01 19.68
C GLY A 151 -5.43 -7.80 19.06
N HIS A 152 -4.40 -7.28 19.73
CA HIS A 152 -3.79 -6.00 19.34
C HIS A 152 -2.30 -6.10 18.99
N SER A 153 -1.57 -7.10 19.48
CA SER A 153 -0.15 -7.29 19.23
C SER A 153 0.15 -8.07 17.96
N PHE A 154 -0.82 -8.76 17.35
CA PHE A 154 -0.66 -9.22 15.98
C PHE A 154 -1.01 -8.11 14.99
N LEU A 155 0.02 -7.62 14.29
CA LEU A 155 -0.11 -6.57 13.30
C LEU A 155 -0.45 -7.16 11.94
N MET A 156 -1.35 -6.51 11.24
CA MET A 156 -1.58 -6.75 9.82
C MET A 156 -0.85 -5.69 9.01
N ASP A 157 -0.02 -6.14 8.10
CA ASP A 157 0.63 -5.23 7.16
C ASP A 157 -0.18 -5.06 5.88
N THR A 158 0.00 -3.89 5.27
CA THR A 158 -0.64 -3.54 3.99
C THR A 158 -0.14 -4.40 2.83
N LEU A 159 1.13 -4.84 2.84
CA LEU A 159 1.72 -5.65 1.78
C LEU A 159 0.96 -6.98 1.59
N HIS A 160 0.79 -7.74 2.66
CA HIS A 160 0.17 -9.06 2.62
C HIS A 160 -1.36 -9.00 2.60
N THR A 161 -1.96 -8.18 3.47
CA THR A 161 -3.42 -8.20 3.66
C THR A 161 -4.13 -7.38 2.59
N ILE A 162 -3.61 -6.20 2.26
CA ILE A 162 -4.26 -5.28 1.31
C ILE A 162 -3.81 -5.56 -0.11
N TYR A 163 -2.52 -5.37 -0.41
CA TYR A 163 -2.03 -5.41 -1.78
C TYR A 163 -2.03 -6.84 -2.33
N HIS A 164 -1.32 -7.77 -1.69
CA HIS A 164 -1.28 -9.18 -2.12
C HIS A 164 -2.55 -9.98 -1.74
N GLY A 165 -3.34 -9.49 -0.80
CA GLY A 165 -4.57 -10.13 -0.32
C GLY A 165 -5.82 -9.61 -1.04
N ALA A 166 -6.46 -8.59 -0.47
CA ALA A 166 -7.75 -8.07 -0.92
C ALA A 166 -7.70 -7.49 -2.35
N PHE A 167 -6.74 -6.62 -2.65
CA PHE A 167 -6.67 -5.95 -3.95
C PHE A 167 -6.26 -6.91 -5.08
N LYS A 168 -5.26 -7.77 -4.87
CA LYS A 168 -4.92 -8.82 -5.85
C LYS A 168 -6.08 -9.78 -6.12
N ARG A 169 -6.96 -10.02 -5.12
CA ARG A 169 -8.19 -10.78 -5.29
C ARG A 169 -9.21 -10.04 -6.16
N LEU A 170 -9.40 -8.73 -5.96
CA LEU A 170 -10.23 -7.89 -6.83
C LEU A 170 -9.74 -7.95 -8.29
N LEU A 171 -8.44 -7.79 -8.54
CA LEU A 171 -7.87 -7.92 -9.89
C LEU A 171 -8.15 -9.30 -10.51
N LYS A 172 -8.09 -10.38 -9.73
CA LYS A 172 -8.46 -11.73 -10.18
C LYS A 172 -9.95 -11.80 -10.53
N LEU A 173 -10.84 -11.23 -9.72
CA LEU A 173 -12.27 -11.22 -9.98
C LEU A 173 -12.59 -10.46 -11.27
N TRP A 174 -11.94 -9.32 -11.49
CA TRP A 174 -12.15 -8.46 -12.63
C TRP A 174 -11.60 -9.05 -13.94
N PHE A 175 -10.41 -9.66 -13.92
CA PHE A 175 -9.67 -10.01 -15.14
C PHE A 175 -9.54 -11.50 -15.45
N HIS A 176 -9.78 -12.41 -14.49
CA HIS A 176 -9.60 -13.84 -14.73
C HIS A 176 -10.67 -14.40 -15.69
N SER A 177 -10.28 -15.24 -16.64
CA SER A 177 -11.18 -15.82 -17.66
C SER A 177 -12.36 -16.58 -17.05
N LYS A 178 -12.15 -17.29 -15.93
CA LYS A 178 -13.20 -17.96 -15.15
C LYS A 178 -14.41 -17.05 -14.84
N TYR A 179 -14.19 -15.75 -14.65
CA TYR A 179 -15.27 -14.83 -14.25
C TYR A 179 -15.81 -14.00 -15.41
N ARG A 180 -15.46 -14.30 -16.67
CA ARG A 180 -15.84 -13.48 -17.84
C ARG A 180 -17.35 -13.19 -17.95
N THR A 181 -18.20 -14.10 -17.49
CA THR A 181 -19.67 -13.95 -17.53
C THR A 181 -20.26 -13.22 -16.32
N GLN A 182 -19.45 -12.92 -15.31
CA GLN A 182 -19.90 -12.30 -14.08
C GLN A 182 -20.03 -10.78 -14.25
N GLN A 183 -20.98 -10.19 -13.53
CA GLN A 183 -21.31 -8.77 -13.68
C GLN A 183 -20.17 -7.81 -13.32
N TRP A 184 -19.22 -8.27 -12.48
CA TRP A 184 -18.03 -7.53 -12.06
C TRP A 184 -16.84 -7.67 -13.01
N SER A 185 -16.90 -8.56 -14.00
CA SER A 185 -15.77 -8.77 -14.89
C SER A 185 -15.63 -7.63 -15.89
N ILE A 186 -14.43 -7.08 -15.96
CA ILE A 186 -14.02 -6.06 -16.94
C ILE A 186 -12.94 -6.61 -17.87
N ARG A 187 -12.82 -7.94 -17.96
CA ARG A 187 -11.80 -8.63 -18.77
C ARG A 187 -11.82 -8.20 -20.24
N GLN A 188 -13.00 -7.94 -20.79
CA GLN A 188 -13.15 -7.48 -22.17
C GLN A 188 -12.42 -6.15 -22.45
N HIS A 189 -12.22 -5.32 -21.42
CA HIS A 189 -11.55 -4.04 -21.51
C HIS A 189 -10.04 -4.14 -21.19
N LEU A 190 -9.50 -5.33 -20.93
CA LEU A 190 -8.12 -5.52 -20.48
C LEU A 190 -7.08 -4.86 -21.41
N ASN A 191 -7.26 -4.97 -22.73
CA ASN A 191 -6.36 -4.34 -23.70
C ASN A 191 -6.46 -2.81 -23.67
N HIS A 192 -7.68 -2.25 -23.55
CA HIS A 192 -7.89 -0.80 -23.46
C HIS A 192 -7.28 -0.25 -22.16
N ILE A 193 -7.48 -0.94 -21.04
CA ILE A 193 -6.89 -0.59 -19.75
C ILE A 193 -5.37 -0.66 -19.82
N GLU A 194 -4.78 -1.67 -20.47
CA GLU A 194 -3.33 -1.75 -20.68
C GLU A 194 -2.82 -0.55 -21.50
N THR A 195 -3.52 -0.16 -22.56
CA THR A 195 -3.16 1.03 -23.36
C THR A 195 -3.22 2.31 -22.54
N GLU A 196 -4.29 2.51 -21.76
CA GLU A 196 -4.39 3.67 -20.86
C GLU A 196 -3.31 3.67 -19.77
N LEU A 197 -3.00 2.52 -19.17
CA LEU A 197 -1.93 2.38 -18.20
C LEU A 197 -0.55 2.72 -18.78
N GLN A 198 -0.29 2.34 -20.03
CA GLN A 198 0.95 2.67 -20.73
C GLN A 198 1.06 4.16 -21.09
N GLN A 199 -0.08 4.83 -21.25
CA GLN A 199 -0.15 6.27 -21.53
C GLN A 199 -0.22 7.12 -20.26
N PHE A 200 -0.54 6.51 -19.11
CA PHE A 200 -0.65 7.19 -17.83
C PHE A 200 0.71 7.75 -17.40
N ARG A 201 0.71 9.03 -17.00
CA ARG A 201 1.89 9.71 -16.47
C ARG A 201 1.87 9.69 -14.95
N PHE A 202 2.89 9.09 -14.35
CA PHE A 202 2.98 8.88 -12.90
C PHE A 202 3.62 10.07 -12.18
N PRO A 203 3.26 10.42 -10.95
CA PRO A 203 4.06 11.38 -10.17
C PRO A 203 5.53 10.93 -10.08
N SER A 204 6.53 11.83 -10.17
CA SER A 204 7.95 11.42 -10.06
C SER A 204 8.31 10.72 -8.75
N THR A 205 7.51 10.94 -7.71
CA THR A 205 7.65 10.28 -6.41
C THR A 205 7.33 8.79 -6.48
N THR A 206 6.74 8.33 -7.59
CA THR A 206 6.43 6.93 -7.85
C THR A 206 7.72 6.14 -8.08
N THR A 207 8.16 5.43 -7.04
CA THR A 207 9.40 4.63 -7.09
C THR A 207 9.31 3.40 -8.00
N ARG A 208 8.10 2.86 -8.20
CA ARG A 208 7.90 1.63 -8.97
C ARG A 208 6.61 1.65 -9.79
N ILE A 209 6.76 1.85 -11.08
CA ILE A 209 5.64 1.83 -12.02
C ILE A 209 5.17 0.38 -12.23
N PRO A 210 3.85 0.13 -12.22
CA PRO A 210 3.32 -1.20 -12.51
C PRO A 210 3.76 -1.67 -13.89
N ARG A 211 4.19 -2.92 -13.98
CA ARG A 211 4.34 -3.61 -15.28
C ARG A 211 2.96 -3.83 -15.91
N THR A 212 2.93 -4.61 -16.99
CA THR A 212 1.69 -4.94 -17.71
C THR A 212 0.58 -5.52 -16.82
N ILE A 213 -0.63 -4.97 -16.94
CA ILE A 213 -1.84 -5.48 -16.27
C ILE A 213 -2.25 -6.84 -16.85
N MET A 214 -1.80 -7.17 -18.06
CA MET A 214 -1.97 -8.49 -18.66
C MET A 214 -1.44 -9.61 -17.75
N LYS A 215 -0.43 -9.31 -16.93
CA LYS A 215 0.18 -10.21 -15.94
C LYS A 215 -0.14 -9.79 -14.51
N TYR A 216 -1.35 -9.27 -14.24
CA TYR A 216 -1.78 -8.77 -12.92
C TYR A 216 -1.45 -9.72 -11.75
N HIS A 217 -1.50 -11.03 -11.96
CA HIS A 217 -1.19 -12.05 -10.94
C HIS A 217 0.30 -12.07 -10.51
N ARG A 218 1.21 -11.50 -11.31
CA ARG A 218 2.67 -11.42 -11.06
C ARG A 218 3.14 -10.04 -10.60
N LEU A 219 2.23 -9.07 -10.46
CA LEU A 219 2.58 -7.75 -9.93
C LEU A 219 3.06 -7.90 -8.48
N LYS A 220 4.18 -7.22 -8.16
CA LYS A 220 4.70 -7.12 -6.80
C LYS A 220 3.86 -6.15 -5.98
N ALA A 221 3.92 -6.23 -4.65
CA ALA A 221 3.17 -5.33 -3.78
C ALA A 221 3.36 -3.84 -4.08
N ASN A 222 4.58 -3.40 -4.37
CA ASN A 222 4.85 -1.99 -4.68
C ASN A 222 4.15 -1.54 -5.96
N GLU A 223 4.07 -2.43 -6.96
CA GLU A 223 3.31 -2.18 -8.18
C GLU A 223 1.82 -2.19 -7.91
N LEU A 224 1.33 -3.07 -7.03
CA LEU A 224 -0.07 -3.13 -6.63
C LEU A 224 -0.49 -1.90 -5.83
N ARG A 225 0.40 -1.33 -5.00
CA ARG A 225 0.19 -0.05 -4.32
C ARG A 225 -0.05 1.07 -5.30
N VAL A 226 0.85 1.22 -6.28
CA VAL A 226 0.71 2.26 -7.31
C VAL A 226 -0.51 2.00 -8.20
N LEU A 227 -0.75 0.73 -8.56
CA LEU A 227 -1.92 0.34 -9.36
C LEU A 227 -3.23 0.67 -8.64
N LEU A 228 -3.32 0.46 -7.32
CA LEU A 228 -4.51 0.81 -6.55
C LEU A 228 -4.81 2.31 -6.66
N LEU A 229 -3.79 3.17 -6.57
CA LEU A 229 -3.96 4.62 -6.72
C LEU A 229 -4.47 5.01 -8.11
N ILE A 230 -3.85 4.48 -9.18
CA ILE A 230 -4.23 4.81 -10.56
C ILE A 230 -5.52 4.13 -11.02
N THR A 231 -6.05 3.15 -10.26
CA THR A 231 -7.39 2.62 -10.55
C THR A 231 -8.46 3.70 -10.48
N TYR A 232 -8.25 4.74 -9.67
CA TYR A 232 -9.22 5.83 -9.54
C TYR A 232 -9.46 6.55 -10.89
N PRO A 233 -8.46 7.13 -11.58
CA PRO A 233 -8.67 7.74 -12.90
C PRO A 233 -8.96 6.72 -14.02
N ILE A 234 -8.28 5.55 -14.03
CA ILE A 234 -8.34 4.64 -15.18
C ILE A 234 -9.59 3.75 -15.14
N PHE A 235 -9.92 3.17 -13.99
CA PHE A 235 -10.97 2.14 -13.92
C PHE A 235 -12.38 2.73 -13.86
N LYS A 236 -12.51 4.06 -13.68
CA LYS A 236 -13.79 4.78 -13.64
C LYS A 236 -14.67 4.50 -14.87
N ASN A 237 -14.06 4.42 -16.05
CA ASN A 237 -14.79 4.21 -17.31
C ASN A 237 -15.13 2.73 -17.58
N TYR A 238 -14.56 1.80 -16.82
CA TYR A 238 -14.64 0.37 -17.08
C TYR A 238 -15.44 -0.39 -16.02
N LEU A 239 -15.29 -0.02 -14.75
CA LEU A 239 -16.06 -0.60 -13.65
C LEU A 239 -17.46 0.01 -13.60
N LYS A 240 -18.49 -0.83 -13.41
CA LYS A 240 -19.83 -0.32 -13.11
C LYS A 240 -19.78 0.52 -11.84
N PRO A 241 -20.64 1.55 -11.70
CA PRO A 241 -20.58 2.49 -10.57
C PRO A 241 -20.55 1.83 -9.20
N ILE A 242 -21.27 0.73 -9.00
CA ILE A 242 -21.31 0.01 -7.72
C ILE A 242 -19.95 -0.63 -7.34
N TYR A 243 -19.20 -1.17 -8.31
CA TYR A 243 -17.88 -1.77 -8.07
C TYR A 243 -16.80 -0.71 -7.95
N TYR A 244 -16.94 0.40 -8.68
CA TYR A 244 -16.04 1.54 -8.55
C TYR A 244 -16.18 2.20 -7.16
N LYS A 245 -17.42 2.42 -6.70
CA LYS A 245 -17.69 2.88 -5.32
C LYS A 245 -17.16 1.92 -4.27
N HIS A 246 -17.25 0.61 -4.51
CA HIS A 246 -16.67 -0.38 -3.60
C HIS A 246 -15.14 -0.27 -3.50
N LEU A 247 -14.45 -0.10 -4.62
CA LEU A 247 -13.00 0.13 -4.66
C LEU A 247 -12.58 1.42 -3.95
N GLN A 248 -13.38 2.47 -4.11
CA GLN A 248 -13.19 3.76 -3.42
C GLN A 248 -13.15 3.57 -1.89
N LEU A 249 -14.04 2.76 -1.30
CA LEU A 249 -14.04 2.52 0.16
C LEU A 249 -12.67 2.07 0.68
N LEU A 250 -12.04 1.10 -0.01
CA LEU A 250 -10.72 0.62 0.36
C LEU A 250 -9.66 1.72 0.16
N SER A 251 -9.63 2.36 -1.01
CA SER A 251 -8.63 3.38 -1.31
C SER A 251 -8.64 4.54 -0.31
N PHE A 252 -9.83 5.00 0.08
CA PHE A 252 -9.98 6.10 1.01
C PHE A 252 -9.65 5.70 2.45
N ALA A 253 -10.03 4.49 2.87
CA ALA A 253 -9.62 3.99 4.19
C ALA A 253 -8.10 3.90 4.32
N LEU A 254 -7.39 3.46 3.27
CA LEU A 254 -5.93 3.44 3.27
C LEU A 254 -5.33 4.85 3.26
N HIS A 255 -5.93 5.79 2.53
CA HIS A 255 -5.48 7.17 2.53
C HIS A 255 -5.54 7.79 3.94
N ILE A 256 -6.64 7.56 4.67
CA ILE A 256 -6.75 7.95 6.08
C ILE A 256 -5.69 7.24 6.92
N GLY A 257 -5.56 5.92 6.78
CA GLY A 257 -4.61 5.13 7.57
C GLY A 257 -3.14 5.46 7.28
N GLU A 258 -2.81 6.04 6.12
CA GLU A 258 -1.46 6.49 5.75
C GLU A 258 -1.22 7.99 6.02
N SER A 259 -2.22 8.70 6.54
CA SER A 259 -2.08 10.13 6.86
C SER A 259 -1.10 10.34 8.02
N ARG A 260 -0.33 11.44 7.97
CA ARG A 260 0.65 11.78 9.03
C ARG A 260 -0.02 12.02 10.38
N GLU A 261 -1.21 12.61 10.35
CA GLU A 261 -2.01 12.90 11.52
C GLU A 261 -3.40 12.30 11.33
N ILE A 262 -3.85 11.51 12.31
CA ILE A 262 -5.12 10.80 12.24
C ILE A 262 -5.91 11.15 13.51
N THR A 263 -6.92 12.02 13.35
CA THR A 263 -7.83 12.38 14.44
C THR A 263 -8.78 11.23 14.76
N SER A 264 -9.38 11.23 15.96
CA SER A 264 -10.39 10.22 16.33
C SER A 264 -11.59 10.19 15.37
N SER A 265 -11.97 11.35 14.83
CA SER A 265 -13.03 11.43 13.81
C SER A 265 -12.63 10.72 12.52
N LYS A 266 -11.41 10.97 12.01
CA LYS A 266 -10.89 10.31 10.80
C LYS A 266 -10.68 8.81 11.02
N LEU A 267 -10.27 8.42 12.22
CA LEU A 267 -10.17 7.00 12.59
C LEU A 267 -11.54 6.30 12.56
N ASN A 268 -12.60 6.96 13.05
CA ASN A 268 -13.96 6.44 12.95
C ASN A 268 -14.46 6.37 11.50
N GLU A 269 -14.13 7.37 10.68
CA GLU A 269 -14.42 7.36 9.24
C GLU A 269 -13.74 6.17 8.54
N MET A 270 -12.47 5.92 8.85
CA MET A 270 -11.73 4.75 8.37
C MET A 270 -12.42 3.44 8.76
N LYS A 271 -12.87 3.30 10.01
CA LYS A 271 -13.63 2.12 10.45
C LYS A 271 -14.88 1.90 9.59
N ILE A 272 -15.70 2.94 9.40
CA ILE A 272 -16.93 2.86 8.61
C ILE A 272 -16.63 2.43 7.16
N LEU A 273 -15.58 2.99 6.55
CA LEU A 273 -15.17 2.65 5.19
C LEU A 273 -14.73 1.18 5.07
N LEU A 274 -13.93 0.68 6.02
CA LEU A 274 -13.42 -0.70 6.01
C LEU A 274 -14.52 -1.72 6.28
N ASP A 275 -15.38 -1.47 7.27
CA ASP A 275 -16.52 -2.34 7.60
C ASP A 275 -17.43 -2.48 6.38
N LYS A 276 -17.73 -1.35 5.73
CA LYS A 276 -18.56 -1.35 4.52
C LYS A 276 -17.88 -2.04 3.35
N PHE A 277 -16.56 -1.86 3.18
CA PHE A 277 -15.82 -2.56 2.13
C PHE A 277 -15.96 -4.07 2.29
N VAL A 278 -15.78 -4.60 3.49
CA VAL A 278 -15.87 -6.05 3.75
C VAL A 278 -17.31 -6.54 3.66
N PHE A 279 -18.26 -5.82 4.25
CA PHE A 279 -19.68 -6.15 4.20
C PHE A 279 -20.21 -6.18 2.75
N THR A 280 -19.99 -5.13 1.97
CA THR A 280 -20.50 -5.11 0.59
C THR A 280 -19.77 -6.08 -0.34
N PHE A 281 -18.60 -6.62 0.05
CA PHE A 281 -17.84 -7.58 -0.75
C PHE A 281 -18.65 -8.83 -1.09
N HIS A 282 -19.39 -9.40 -0.13
CA HIS A 282 -20.12 -10.64 -0.39
C HIS A 282 -21.34 -10.44 -1.30
N PHE A 283 -22.00 -9.29 -1.25
CA PHE A 283 -23.11 -8.99 -2.17
C PHE A 283 -22.60 -8.75 -3.59
N LEU A 284 -21.45 -8.08 -3.71
CA LEU A 284 -20.90 -7.68 -5.00
C LEU A 284 -20.21 -8.81 -5.74
N TYR A 285 -19.48 -9.66 -5.04
CA TYR A 285 -18.65 -10.71 -5.64
C TYR A 285 -19.08 -12.12 -5.22
N GLY A 286 -19.92 -12.27 -4.20
CA GLY A 286 -20.35 -13.55 -3.64
C GLY A 286 -19.61 -13.92 -2.36
N LYS A 287 -20.32 -14.57 -1.42
CA LYS A 287 -19.82 -15.00 -0.10
C LYS A 287 -18.52 -15.79 -0.18
N ARG A 288 -18.37 -16.64 -1.21
CA ARG A 288 -17.17 -17.46 -1.45
C ARG A 288 -15.86 -16.68 -1.65
N HIS A 289 -15.92 -15.37 -1.83
CA HIS A 289 -14.75 -14.52 -2.04
C HIS A 289 -14.35 -13.70 -0.80
N VAL A 290 -15.14 -13.72 0.27
CA VAL A 290 -14.81 -13.12 1.57
C VAL A 290 -13.93 -14.09 2.37
N VAL A 291 -12.70 -14.28 1.91
CA VAL A 291 -11.70 -15.09 2.61
C VAL A 291 -11.00 -14.29 3.71
N ASN A 292 -10.13 -14.92 4.50
CA ASN A 292 -9.44 -14.28 5.62
C ASN A 292 -8.81 -12.93 5.27
N THR A 293 -8.08 -12.82 4.14
CA THR A 293 -7.46 -11.54 3.75
C THR A 293 -8.45 -10.41 3.47
N VAL A 294 -9.68 -10.73 3.05
CA VAL A 294 -10.75 -9.73 2.86
C VAL A 294 -11.36 -9.38 4.20
N HIS A 295 -11.69 -10.38 5.02
CA HIS A 295 -12.20 -10.17 6.38
C HIS A 295 -11.24 -9.32 7.22
N SER A 296 -9.95 -9.66 7.22
CA SER A 296 -8.89 -8.97 7.95
C SER A 296 -8.81 -7.47 7.65
N VAL A 297 -9.32 -7.00 6.51
CA VAL A 297 -9.34 -5.57 6.18
C VAL A 297 -10.06 -4.73 7.25
N VAL A 298 -11.11 -5.26 7.90
CA VAL A 298 -11.84 -4.51 8.95
C VAL A 298 -10.95 -4.10 10.10
N HIS A 299 -9.95 -4.92 10.49
CA HIS A 299 -9.16 -4.64 11.69
C HIS A 299 -8.09 -3.56 11.49
N PHE A 300 -7.92 -3.04 10.27
CA PHE A 300 -6.94 -1.98 9.99
C PHE A 300 -7.20 -0.71 10.81
N HIS A 301 -8.47 -0.38 11.10
CA HIS A 301 -8.77 0.77 11.98
C HIS A 301 -8.20 0.56 13.39
N GLN A 302 -8.27 -0.68 13.90
CA GLN A 302 -7.80 -1.01 15.23
C GLN A 302 -6.27 -0.99 15.26
N THR A 303 -5.62 -1.54 14.23
CA THR A 303 -4.16 -1.46 14.11
C THR A 303 -3.68 -0.01 14.06
N VAL A 304 -4.35 0.87 13.32
CA VAL A 304 -4.01 2.31 13.30
C VAL A 304 -4.24 2.98 14.65
N LYS A 305 -5.31 2.60 15.37
CA LYS A 305 -5.59 3.12 16.71
C LYS A 305 -4.45 2.89 17.70
N TYR A 306 -3.80 1.73 17.67
CA TYR A 306 -2.74 1.37 18.63
C TYR A 306 -1.32 1.69 18.16
N TYR A 307 -1.05 1.61 16.86
CA TYR A 307 0.32 1.71 16.31
C TYR A 307 0.54 2.95 15.43
N GLY A 308 -0.48 3.76 15.26
CA GLY A 308 -0.45 4.94 14.40
C GLY A 308 -0.51 4.59 12.91
N PRO A 309 -0.03 5.47 12.04
CA PRO A 309 -0.17 5.32 10.59
C PRO A 309 0.36 4.00 10.04
N LEU A 310 -0.28 3.49 8.99
CA LEU A 310 0.04 2.23 8.30
C LEU A 310 1.49 2.13 7.81
N THR A 311 2.14 3.28 7.63
CA THR A 311 3.55 3.37 7.26
C THR A 311 4.49 2.90 8.36
N ASN A 312 4.09 2.95 9.64
CA ASN A 312 4.94 2.64 10.79
C ASN A 312 5.32 1.16 10.90
N TYR A 313 4.47 0.26 10.41
CA TYR A 313 4.64 -1.21 10.48
C TYR A 313 4.59 -1.84 9.08
N SER A 314 5.05 -1.08 8.09
CA SER A 314 5.14 -1.52 6.70
C SER A 314 6.20 -2.61 6.52
N THR A 315 5.81 -3.74 5.95
CA THR A 315 6.70 -4.89 5.66
C THR A 315 7.53 -4.73 4.38
N PHE A 316 7.29 -3.67 3.59
CA PHE A 316 7.92 -3.47 2.28
C PHE A 316 9.45 -3.42 2.33
N ASN A 317 10.01 -2.71 3.31
CA ASN A 317 11.46 -2.58 3.45
C ASN A 317 12.10 -3.91 3.82
N TYR A 318 11.42 -4.70 4.65
CA TYR A 318 11.86 -6.01 5.09
C TYR A 318 11.84 -7.03 3.95
N GLU A 319 10.76 -7.08 3.17
CA GLU A 319 10.68 -7.91 1.97
C GLU A 319 11.76 -7.55 0.93
N SER A 320 12.02 -6.25 0.76
CA SER A 320 13.09 -5.79 -0.13
C SER A 320 14.47 -6.21 0.36
N LEU A 321 14.73 -6.09 1.66
CA LEU A 321 15.99 -6.50 2.28
C LEU A 321 16.19 -8.02 2.18
N ILE A 322 15.16 -8.82 2.50
CA ILE A 322 15.20 -10.28 2.37
C ILE A 322 15.48 -10.66 0.91
N GLY A 323 14.80 -10.02 -0.03
CA GLY A 323 15.02 -10.26 -1.46
C GLY A 323 16.45 -9.95 -1.90
N HIS A 324 17.06 -8.88 -1.37
CA HIS A 324 18.46 -8.56 -1.64
C HIS A 324 19.42 -9.55 -0.97
N LEU A 325 19.22 -9.88 0.31
CA LEU A 325 20.02 -10.88 1.02
C LEU A 325 19.98 -12.25 0.33
N ALA A 326 18.83 -12.64 -0.21
CA ALA A 326 18.72 -13.90 -0.96
C ALA A 326 19.60 -13.93 -2.22
N THR A 327 19.94 -12.78 -2.81
CA THR A 327 20.84 -12.69 -3.97
C THR A 327 22.32 -12.67 -3.61
N THR A 328 22.67 -12.36 -2.35
CA THR A 328 24.07 -12.29 -1.90
C THR A 328 24.55 -13.61 -1.31
N ILE A 329 23.64 -14.55 -1.04
CA ILE A 329 23.94 -15.89 -0.58
C ILE A 329 24.34 -16.76 -1.78
N ASN A 330 25.60 -17.20 -1.79
CA ASN A 330 26.15 -18.08 -2.82
C ASN A 330 26.62 -19.42 -2.24
N GLY A 331 26.83 -19.50 -0.93
CA GLY A 331 27.30 -20.69 -0.25
C GLY A 331 26.21 -21.74 0.00
N THR A 332 26.58 -23.02 -0.14
CA THR A 332 25.76 -24.17 0.27
C THR A 332 26.10 -24.68 1.68
N LYS A 333 27.23 -24.21 2.25
CA LYS A 333 27.72 -24.56 3.60
C LYS A 333 27.85 -23.29 4.45
N HIS A 334 27.54 -23.39 5.75
CA HIS A 334 27.62 -22.28 6.71
C HIS A 334 26.74 -21.05 6.36
N LEU A 335 25.58 -21.31 5.75
CA LEU A 335 24.58 -20.31 5.37
C LEU A 335 24.28 -19.25 6.47
N PRO A 336 24.12 -19.60 7.77
CA PRO A 336 23.87 -18.59 8.80
C PRO A 336 24.99 -17.56 8.93
N ARG A 337 26.25 -17.98 8.80
CA ARG A 337 27.43 -17.12 8.93
C ARG A 337 27.60 -16.20 7.71
N GLU A 338 27.29 -16.70 6.53
CA GLU A 338 27.28 -15.90 5.30
C GLU A 338 26.21 -14.80 5.37
N ILE A 339 25.02 -15.14 5.85
CA ILE A 339 23.94 -14.17 6.09
C ILE A 339 24.38 -13.10 7.11
N GLU A 340 24.98 -13.50 8.23
CA GLU A 340 25.46 -12.59 9.27
C GLU A 340 26.48 -11.59 8.71
N ASN A 341 27.51 -12.09 8.03
CA ASN A 341 28.53 -11.26 7.38
C ASN A 341 27.92 -10.30 6.36
N ASN A 342 26.99 -10.77 5.52
CA ASN A 342 26.33 -9.95 4.50
C ASN A 342 25.49 -8.83 5.14
N ILE A 343 24.78 -9.12 6.24
CA ILE A 343 24.03 -8.12 6.99
C ILE A 343 24.98 -7.06 7.58
N GLU A 344 26.11 -7.47 8.15
CA GLU A 344 27.10 -6.57 8.73
C GLU A 344 27.72 -5.65 7.67
N LEU A 345 28.07 -6.18 6.50
CA LEU A 345 28.55 -5.40 5.35
C LEU A 345 27.52 -4.37 4.89
N ILE A 346 26.24 -4.75 4.75
CA ILE A 346 25.17 -3.84 4.35
C ILE A 346 25.01 -2.71 5.39
N LYS A 347 24.97 -3.05 6.69
CA LYS A 347 24.88 -2.06 7.78
C LYS A 347 26.03 -1.06 7.73
N ASN A 348 27.27 -1.54 7.66
CA ASN A 348 28.46 -0.69 7.65
C ASN A 348 28.56 0.15 6.38
N SER A 349 28.12 -0.37 5.23
CA SER A 349 28.10 0.39 3.99
C SER A 349 27.18 1.61 4.06
N SER A 350 26.03 1.51 4.74
CA SER A 350 25.06 2.61 4.82
C SER A 350 25.56 3.83 5.60
N PHE A 351 26.47 3.66 6.56
CA PHE A 351 27.07 4.75 7.35
C PHE A 351 28.15 5.54 6.59
N LEU A 352 28.77 4.93 5.58
CA LEU A 352 29.90 5.53 4.85
C LEU A 352 29.46 6.62 3.86
N GLY A 353 28.23 6.55 3.33
CA GLY A 353 27.74 7.48 2.30
C GLY A 353 27.39 8.88 2.80
N ASP A 354 26.94 9.00 4.06
CA ASP A 354 26.46 10.27 4.62
C ASP A 354 27.56 11.07 5.36
N THR A 355 28.66 10.42 5.71
CA THR A 355 29.66 10.98 6.66
C THR A 355 31.06 11.18 6.07
N TYR A 356 31.40 10.52 4.95
CA TYR A 356 32.76 10.54 4.41
C TYR A 356 32.78 10.75 2.89
N CYS A 357 33.74 11.55 2.41
CA CYS A 357 34.12 11.57 1.00
C CYS A 357 34.72 10.21 0.62
N ILE A 358 33.91 9.32 0.08
CA ILE A 358 34.34 8.00 -0.41
C ILE A 358 35.33 8.21 -1.56
N SER A 359 36.51 7.56 -1.49
CA SER A 359 37.47 7.59 -2.59
C SER A 359 36.86 6.98 -3.86
N SER A 360 37.19 7.53 -5.03
CA SER A 360 36.68 7.05 -6.33
C SER A 360 36.96 5.56 -6.58
N SER A 361 38.00 5.01 -5.96
CA SER A 361 38.38 3.59 -6.00
C SER A 361 37.45 2.65 -5.22
N LEU A 362 36.77 3.12 -4.17
CA LEU A 362 35.88 2.31 -3.33
C LEU A 362 34.42 2.35 -3.78
N TYR A 363 34.07 3.31 -4.64
CA TYR A 363 32.72 3.46 -5.17
C TYR A 363 32.17 2.20 -5.88
N PRO A 364 32.95 1.45 -6.70
CA PRO A 364 32.45 0.21 -7.31
C PRO A 364 32.06 -0.86 -6.28
N LEU A 365 32.84 -1.01 -5.22
CA LEU A 365 32.57 -1.98 -4.15
C LEU A 365 31.36 -1.56 -3.31
N ILE A 366 31.29 -0.28 -2.90
CA ILE A 366 30.18 0.23 -2.10
C ILE A 366 28.87 0.22 -2.90
N SER A 367 28.91 0.53 -4.20
CA SER A 367 27.72 0.47 -5.06
C SER A 367 27.19 -0.95 -5.30
N GLN A 368 28.07 -1.95 -5.30
CA GLN A 368 27.67 -3.37 -5.33
C GLN A 368 26.97 -3.80 -4.03
N ILE A 369 27.40 -3.28 -2.88
CA ILE A 369 26.84 -3.60 -1.57
C ILE A 369 25.55 -2.81 -1.28
N GLN A 370 25.48 -1.54 -1.68
CA GLN A 370 24.40 -0.62 -1.32
C GLN A 370 23.14 -0.70 -2.20
N GLY A 371 23.07 -1.63 -3.15
CA GLY A 371 21.84 -2.00 -3.88
C GLY A 371 20.83 -0.86 -4.05
N TYR A 372 21.23 0.22 -4.73
CA TYR A 372 20.45 1.46 -4.95
C TYR A 372 20.12 2.29 -3.69
N LYS A 373 20.97 3.27 -3.36
CA LYS A 373 20.52 4.53 -2.75
C LYS A 373 21.25 5.75 -3.33
N THR A 374 20.44 6.65 -3.90
CA THR A 374 20.66 8.09 -4.10
C THR A 374 21.95 8.54 -4.77
N LYS A 375 21.84 8.97 -6.03
CA LYS A 375 22.72 10.02 -6.58
C LYS A 375 22.60 11.26 -5.69
N LEU A 376 23.48 11.40 -4.70
CA LEU A 376 23.72 12.65 -4.01
C LEU A 376 24.37 13.61 -5.00
N SER A 377 23.55 14.33 -5.75
CA SER A 377 24.00 15.53 -6.46
C SER A 377 23.97 16.68 -5.48
N VAL A 378 25.09 16.87 -4.76
CA VAL A 378 25.37 18.14 -4.10
C VAL A 378 25.70 19.13 -5.21
N THR A 379 24.77 20.04 -5.51
CA THR A 379 25.10 21.26 -6.25
C THR A 379 24.74 22.46 -5.41
N SER A 380 25.72 23.35 -5.26
CA SER A 380 25.72 24.57 -4.46
C SER A 380 24.84 25.71 -4.99
N ASN A 381 24.01 25.47 -6.00
CA ASN A 381 23.05 26.43 -6.53
C ASN A 381 21.62 25.93 -6.31
N ASN A 382 20.76 26.79 -5.76
CA ASN A 382 19.36 26.46 -5.45
C ASN A 382 18.54 26.00 -6.66
N TYR A 383 18.99 26.31 -7.89
CA TYR A 383 18.31 25.97 -9.14
C TYR A 383 19.27 25.28 -10.13
N GLN A 384 18.88 24.10 -10.62
CA GLN A 384 19.47 23.48 -11.82
C GLN A 384 18.49 23.62 -12.98
N LEU A 385 18.64 24.69 -13.77
CA LEU A 385 17.85 24.91 -14.99
C LEU A 385 18.49 24.18 -16.18
N GLN A 386 17.66 23.49 -16.95
CA GLN A 386 18.12 22.67 -18.08
C GLN A 386 17.22 22.93 -19.31
N LYS A 387 17.84 22.85 -20.50
CA LYS A 387 17.17 22.95 -21.81
C LYS A 387 16.52 24.33 -22.02
N PRO A 388 17.34 25.36 -22.28
CA PRO A 388 16.84 26.69 -22.61
C PRO A 388 15.97 26.63 -23.87
N THR A 389 14.92 27.46 -23.89
CA THR A 389 14.01 27.64 -25.02
C THR A 389 14.04 29.10 -25.46
N SER A 390 13.91 29.31 -26.78
CA SER A 390 14.10 30.63 -27.41
C SER A 390 12.82 31.49 -27.47
N ASN A 391 11.65 30.98 -27.07
CA ASN A 391 10.37 31.66 -27.31
C ASN A 391 9.54 31.86 -26.03
N ILE A 392 9.65 33.05 -25.43
CA ILE A 392 8.57 33.64 -24.61
C ILE A 392 7.62 34.34 -25.59
N ASP A 393 6.31 34.18 -25.41
CA ASP A 393 5.33 34.79 -26.32
C ASP A 393 5.47 36.32 -26.29
N LYS A 394 5.18 37.02 -27.39
CA LYS A 394 5.44 38.48 -27.49
C LYS A 394 4.63 39.26 -26.45
N ASN A 395 3.39 38.85 -26.18
CA ASN A 395 2.52 39.47 -25.19
C ASN A 395 3.03 39.21 -23.77
N ASP A 396 3.36 37.96 -23.44
CA ASP A 396 3.97 37.58 -22.15
C ASP A 396 5.29 38.32 -21.91
N LYS A 397 6.12 38.42 -22.96
CA LYS A 397 7.41 39.09 -22.90
C LYS A 397 7.24 40.58 -22.62
N HIS A 398 6.21 41.24 -23.16
CA HIS A 398 5.95 42.65 -22.89
C HIS A 398 5.46 42.89 -21.45
N GLU A 399 4.51 42.09 -20.96
CA GLU A 399 4.00 42.21 -19.58
C GLU A 399 5.08 41.89 -18.54
N LEU A 400 5.81 40.78 -18.72
CA LEU A 400 6.89 40.39 -17.83
C LEU A 400 8.07 41.38 -17.89
N PHE A 401 8.35 41.95 -19.06
CA PHE A 401 9.37 42.99 -19.21
C PHE A 401 9.02 44.27 -18.45
N LEU A 402 7.76 44.71 -18.50
CA LEU A 402 7.28 45.87 -17.75
C LEU A 402 7.38 45.65 -16.22
N LYS A 403 7.18 44.42 -15.74
CA LYS A 403 7.27 44.08 -14.30
C LYS A 403 8.69 43.76 -13.79
N PHE A 404 9.51 43.07 -14.58
CA PHE A 404 10.74 42.43 -14.09
C PHE A 404 12.03 42.77 -14.87
N GLY A 405 11.94 43.52 -15.98
CA GLY A 405 13.10 43.99 -16.74
C GLY A 405 13.52 43.11 -17.93
N LYS A 406 14.68 43.43 -18.53
CA LYS A 406 15.04 43.03 -19.91
C LYS A 406 15.55 41.59 -20.09
N GLU A 407 15.90 40.88 -19.03
CA GLU A 407 16.63 39.61 -19.13
C GLU A 407 15.80 38.43 -18.58
N LEU A 408 15.03 37.83 -19.48
CA LEU A 408 14.19 36.67 -19.20
C LEU A 408 14.68 35.50 -20.06
N SER A 409 14.93 34.36 -19.43
CA SER A 409 15.28 33.11 -20.12
C SER A 409 14.26 32.02 -19.78
N SER A 410 13.81 31.29 -20.80
CA SER A 410 12.81 30.23 -20.63
C SER A 410 13.46 28.84 -20.68
N TYR A 411 12.93 27.89 -19.92
CA TYR A 411 13.45 26.53 -19.80
C TYR A 411 12.33 25.50 -19.81
N ASN A 412 12.66 24.29 -20.25
CA ASN A 412 11.72 23.15 -20.22
C ASN A 412 11.82 22.29 -18.95
N LYS A 413 12.88 22.46 -18.15
CA LYS A 413 13.13 21.67 -16.94
C LYS A 413 13.87 22.48 -15.90
N CYS A 414 13.42 22.37 -14.65
CA CYS A 414 14.12 22.88 -13.48
C CYS A 414 14.25 21.78 -12.43
N ASN A 415 15.38 21.73 -11.71
CA ASN A 415 15.56 20.82 -10.58
C ASN A 415 16.03 21.61 -9.35
N ILE A 416 15.34 21.42 -8.23
CA ILE A 416 15.42 22.28 -7.05
C ILE A 416 15.36 21.40 -5.81
N LYS A 417 16.43 21.39 -5.01
CA LYS A 417 16.54 20.56 -3.80
C LYS A 417 16.16 19.09 -4.05
N GLY A 418 16.45 18.57 -5.25
CA GLY A 418 16.13 17.20 -5.67
C GLY A 418 14.74 17.00 -6.29
N VAL A 419 13.89 18.04 -6.32
CA VAL A 419 12.57 18.01 -6.98
C VAL A 419 12.69 18.52 -8.41
N THR A 420 12.30 17.69 -9.38
CA THR A 420 12.30 18.04 -10.80
C THR A 420 10.94 18.55 -11.23
N PHE A 421 10.91 19.73 -11.85
CA PHE A 421 9.76 20.32 -12.54
C PHE A 421 10.01 20.32 -14.05
N THR A 422 8.99 20.00 -14.83
CA THR A 422 9.07 20.04 -16.30
C THR A 422 7.88 20.76 -16.90
N THR A 423 8.04 21.31 -18.09
CA THR A 423 6.93 21.87 -18.86
C THR A 423 6.07 20.76 -19.49
N LEU A 424 4.79 21.05 -19.75
CA LEU A 424 3.85 20.17 -20.46
C LEU A 424 4.41 19.59 -21.78
N HIS A 425 5.17 20.41 -22.49
CA HIS A 425 5.75 20.10 -23.81
C HIS A 425 7.02 19.24 -23.73
N TYR A 426 7.48 18.90 -22.53
CA TYR A 426 8.74 18.21 -22.32
C TYR A 426 8.67 16.72 -22.69
N SER A 427 9.00 16.41 -23.94
CA SER A 427 8.85 15.08 -24.57
C SER A 427 9.65 13.92 -23.96
N LYS A 428 10.66 14.16 -23.10
CA LYS A 428 11.41 13.07 -22.42
C LYS A 428 10.77 12.61 -21.11
N SER A 429 9.76 13.33 -20.60
CA SER A 429 9.02 12.96 -19.37
C SER A 429 7.83 12.03 -19.62
N LYS A 430 7.74 11.30 -20.74
CA LYS A 430 6.51 10.57 -21.13
C LYS A 430 5.95 9.64 -20.04
N GLN A 431 6.80 9.17 -19.12
CA GLN A 431 6.43 8.27 -18.05
C GLN A 431 6.03 8.98 -16.74
N PHE A 432 6.48 10.22 -16.51
CA PHE A 432 6.24 10.95 -15.26
C PHE A 432 5.54 12.30 -15.48
N GLN A 433 4.59 12.63 -14.62
CA GLN A 433 3.90 13.91 -14.59
C GLN A 433 4.66 14.87 -13.66
N ASP A 434 5.62 15.59 -14.24
CA ASP A 434 6.45 16.57 -13.53
C ASP A 434 6.01 18.02 -13.76
N CYS A 435 4.87 18.19 -14.44
CA CYS A 435 4.30 19.50 -14.76
C CYS A 435 3.09 19.89 -13.93
N ALA A 436 2.49 18.97 -13.15
CA ALA A 436 1.39 19.33 -12.26
C ALA A 436 1.93 19.97 -10.98
N VAL A 437 1.24 21.00 -10.47
CA VAL A 437 1.58 21.66 -9.21
C VAL A 437 0.34 22.09 -8.45
N LEU A 438 0.41 21.98 -7.12
CA LEU A 438 -0.47 22.63 -6.16
C LEU A 438 0.21 23.92 -5.69
N TYR A 439 -0.46 25.06 -5.83
CA TYR A 439 0.09 26.36 -5.47
C TYR A 439 -0.89 27.18 -4.65
N ARG A 440 -0.38 28.17 -3.92
CA ARG A 440 -1.19 29.11 -3.15
C ARG A 440 -1.47 30.36 -3.96
N ARG A 441 -2.73 30.78 -4.02
CA ARG A 441 -3.13 32.07 -4.57
C ARG A 441 -4.19 32.68 -3.69
N GLU A 442 -3.97 33.90 -3.21
CA GLU A 442 -4.95 34.65 -2.39
C GLU A 442 -5.47 33.82 -1.19
N ASN A 443 -4.59 33.05 -0.54
CA ASN A 443 -4.89 32.09 0.54
C ASN A 443 -5.77 30.88 0.17
N VAL A 444 -6.01 30.65 -1.11
CA VAL A 444 -6.70 29.45 -1.62
C VAL A 444 -5.67 28.50 -2.25
N HIS A 445 -5.89 27.20 -2.08
CA HIS A 445 -5.11 26.17 -2.77
C HIS A 445 -5.66 25.98 -4.19
N CYS A 446 -4.78 26.08 -5.18
CA CYS A 446 -5.13 25.95 -6.59
C CYS A 446 -4.26 24.90 -7.26
N PHE A 447 -4.81 24.24 -8.27
CA PHE A 447 -4.09 23.26 -9.09
C PHE A 447 -3.85 23.81 -10.50
N GLY A 448 -2.77 23.37 -11.13
CA GLY A 448 -2.51 23.70 -12.53
C GLY A 448 -1.33 22.96 -13.12
N LEU A 449 -1.10 23.16 -14.42
CA LEU A 449 -0.01 22.56 -15.16
C LEU A 449 0.99 23.61 -15.65
N ILE A 450 2.28 23.33 -15.47
CA ILE A 450 3.39 24.18 -15.90
C ILE A 450 3.47 24.16 -17.43
N ASN A 451 3.20 25.32 -18.03
CA ASN A 451 3.39 25.58 -19.45
C ASN A 451 4.85 25.99 -19.74
N LYS A 452 5.39 26.94 -18.97
CA LYS A 452 6.77 27.45 -19.11
C LYS A 452 7.41 27.69 -17.75
N ILE A 453 8.74 27.57 -17.72
CA ILE A 453 9.59 27.94 -16.58
C ILE A 453 10.46 29.11 -17.04
N ILE A 454 10.40 30.23 -16.32
CA ILE A 454 11.05 31.49 -16.70
C ILE A 454 12.00 31.90 -15.57
N LEU A 455 13.28 32.09 -15.90
CA LEU A 455 14.26 32.68 -14.99
C LEU A 455 14.32 34.19 -15.23
N ILE A 456 14.20 34.95 -14.15
CA ILE A 456 14.52 36.38 -14.11
C ILE A 456 15.97 36.50 -13.68
N THR A 457 16.89 36.84 -14.59
CA THR A 457 18.33 36.86 -14.28
C THR A 457 18.71 37.96 -13.29
N THR A 458 17.97 39.06 -13.26
CA THR A 458 18.23 40.22 -12.39
C THR A 458 17.98 39.92 -10.90
N SER A 459 17.02 39.05 -10.59
CA SER A 459 16.65 38.66 -9.22
C SER A 459 16.98 37.21 -8.88
N ASN A 460 17.42 36.42 -9.87
CA ASN A 460 17.62 34.98 -9.77
C ASN A 460 16.37 34.21 -9.29
N ASN A 461 15.18 34.75 -9.59
CA ASN A 461 13.89 34.16 -9.27
C ASN A 461 13.34 33.35 -10.44
N VAL A 462 12.63 32.26 -10.13
CA VAL A 462 11.98 31.39 -11.11
C VAL A 462 10.47 31.61 -11.07
N LEU A 463 9.90 32.06 -12.19
CA LEU A 463 8.47 32.14 -12.42
C LEU A 463 7.97 30.91 -13.17
N LEU A 464 6.80 30.43 -12.78
CA LEU A 464 6.07 29.38 -13.49
C LEU A 464 4.87 29.99 -14.21
N GLN A 465 4.79 29.77 -15.52
CA GLN A 465 3.57 30.03 -16.29
C GLN A 465 2.68 28.79 -16.20
N ILE A 466 1.49 28.92 -15.62
CA ILE A 466 0.61 27.81 -15.27
C ILE A 466 -0.72 27.94 -16.01
N TYR A 467 -1.19 26.83 -16.59
CA TYR A 467 -2.59 26.64 -16.96
C TYR A 467 -3.38 26.19 -15.73
N PRO A 468 -4.30 27.03 -15.20
CA PRO A 468 -5.05 26.70 -13.99
C PRO A 468 -6.11 25.63 -14.27
N LEU A 469 -6.44 24.88 -13.23
CA LEU A 469 -7.59 23.99 -13.22
C LEU A 469 -8.85 24.78 -12.82
N HIS A 470 -9.93 24.67 -13.61
CA HIS A 470 -11.23 25.30 -13.36
C HIS A 470 -12.30 24.26 -12.94
N ASN A 471 -13.35 24.75 -12.26
CA ASN A 471 -14.52 23.99 -11.82
C ASN A 471 -14.23 22.85 -10.82
N ASN A 472 -13.52 23.17 -9.74
CA ASN A 472 -13.17 22.21 -8.69
C ASN A 472 -14.44 21.67 -8.02
N ARG A 473 -14.76 20.41 -8.30
CA ARG A 473 -15.71 19.64 -7.50
C ARG A 473 -14.94 18.62 -6.70
N LYS A 474 -15.13 18.65 -5.38
CA LYS A 474 -14.68 17.59 -4.49
C LYS A 474 -15.54 16.35 -4.72
N ASP A 475 -14.94 15.17 -4.69
CA ASP A 475 -15.72 13.94 -4.82
C ASP A 475 -16.52 13.68 -3.54
N GLU A 476 -17.80 13.36 -3.71
CA GLU A 476 -18.66 12.89 -2.62
C GLU A 476 -18.82 11.38 -2.73
N ILE A 477 -18.34 10.65 -1.72
CA ILE A 477 -18.73 9.25 -1.58
C ILE A 477 -20.06 9.23 -0.86
N LEU A 478 -21.10 8.88 -1.60
CA LEU A 478 -22.39 8.61 -0.98
C LEU A 478 -22.39 7.21 -0.38
N LEU A 479 -22.46 7.13 0.95
CA LEU A 479 -22.62 5.87 1.66
C LEU A 479 -24.11 5.62 1.90
N ASN A 480 -24.65 4.58 1.26
CA ASN A 480 -26.02 4.09 1.54
C ASN A 480 -26.26 3.56 2.97
N PHE A 481 -25.29 3.62 3.87
CA PHE A 481 -25.46 3.19 5.27
C PHE A 481 -25.75 4.46 6.09
N ASN A 482 -26.94 4.55 6.67
CA ASN A 482 -27.42 5.74 7.40
C ASN A 482 -27.40 7.07 6.58
N THR A 483 -27.41 6.99 5.24
CA THR A 483 -27.36 8.16 4.33
C THR A 483 -26.22 9.14 4.60
N GLN A 484 -25.09 8.67 5.14
CA GLN A 484 -23.95 9.54 5.36
C GLN A 484 -23.23 9.86 4.05
N LYS A 485 -23.01 11.16 3.80
CA LYS A 485 -22.10 11.63 2.76
C LYS A 485 -20.73 11.82 3.38
N ILE A 486 -19.72 11.20 2.79
CA ILE A 486 -18.32 11.47 3.11
C ILE A 486 -17.75 12.35 2.00
N LEU A 487 -17.28 13.54 2.37
CA LEU A 487 -16.59 14.46 1.47
C LEU A 487 -15.10 14.11 1.40
N CYS A 488 -14.59 13.89 0.18
CA CYS A 488 -13.17 13.65 -0.03
C CYS A 488 -12.45 14.95 -0.36
N ASP A 489 -11.97 15.66 0.66
CA ASP A 489 -11.32 16.97 0.50
C ASP A 489 -10.06 16.96 -0.36
N HIS A 490 -9.43 15.80 -0.54
CA HIS A 490 -8.16 15.65 -1.25
C HIS A 490 -8.30 15.14 -2.69
N VAL A 491 -9.54 14.94 -3.16
CA VAL A 491 -9.80 14.53 -4.55
C VAL A 491 -10.65 15.57 -5.23
N GLU A 492 -10.04 16.30 -6.16
CA GLU A 492 -10.69 17.34 -6.94
C GLU A 492 -10.78 16.93 -8.41
N PHE A 493 -11.95 17.13 -9.00
CA PHE A 493 -12.14 17.07 -10.45
C PHE A 493 -12.23 18.47 -11.00
N GLY A 494 -11.58 18.70 -12.14
CA GLY A 494 -11.68 19.96 -12.86
C GLY A 494 -11.25 19.78 -14.32
N THR A 495 -11.44 20.86 -15.08
CA THR A 495 -10.99 20.97 -16.47
C THR A 495 -9.87 21.97 -16.55
N ILE A 496 -8.80 21.62 -17.26
CA ILE A 496 -7.69 22.55 -17.48
C ILE A 496 -8.13 23.59 -18.51
N ASP A 497 -7.94 24.86 -18.17
CA ASP A 497 -8.10 25.95 -19.11
C ASP A 497 -6.78 26.19 -19.83
N PHE A 498 -6.76 25.87 -21.12
CA PHE A 498 -5.59 26.10 -21.99
C PHE A 498 -5.62 27.48 -22.66
N ASP A 499 -6.72 28.22 -22.53
CA ASP A 499 -6.90 29.54 -23.14
C ASP A 499 -6.39 30.66 -22.21
N HIS A 500 -6.35 30.40 -20.89
CA HIS A 500 -5.84 31.33 -19.88
C HIS A 500 -4.64 30.76 -19.15
N HIS A 501 -3.57 31.55 -19.00
CA HIS A 501 -2.43 31.23 -18.15
C HIS A 501 -2.18 32.31 -17.11
N ILE A 502 -1.57 31.90 -16.01
CA ILE A 502 -1.14 32.79 -14.94
C ILE A 502 0.35 32.63 -14.68
N HIS A 503 0.97 33.63 -14.07
CA HIS A 503 2.35 33.56 -13.61
C HIS A 503 2.35 33.49 -12.08
N ILE A 504 3.01 32.50 -11.50
CA ILE A 504 3.24 32.41 -10.06
C ILE A 504 4.74 32.37 -9.77
N ASN A 505 5.13 32.79 -8.58
CA ASN A 505 6.45 32.48 -8.10
C ASN A 505 6.52 30.99 -7.80
N LEU A 506 7.63 30.37 -8.14
CA LEU A 506 7.89 28.99 -7.74
C LEU A 506 7.80 28.81 -6.21
N ASP A 507 8.15 29.82 -5.42
CA ASP A 507 8.02 29.78 -3.95
C ASP A 507 6.56 29.65 -3.48
N ASP A 508 5.58 29.97 -4.34
CA ASP A 508 4.16 29.79 -4.06
C ASP A 508 3.67 28.35 -4.30
N VAL A 509 4.53 27.47 -4.84
CA VAL A 509 4.23 26.04 -5.03
C VAL A 509 4.31 25.33 -3.67
N ILE A 510 3.18 24.74 -3.27
CA ILE A 510 3.03 23.96 -2.05
C ILE A 510 3.52 22.52 -2.27
N GLU A 511 3.08 21.92 -3.37
CA GLU A 511 3.36 20.51 -3.70
C GLU A 511 3.43 20.31 -5.23
N LYS A 512 4.19 19.29 -5.65
CA LYS A 512 4.28 18.85 -7.04
C LYS A 512 3.53 17.54 -7.28
#